data_AF-A0ABD3CBI0-F1
#
_entry.id   AF-A0ABD3CBI0-F1
#
_cell.length_a   1.000
_cell.length_b   1.000
_cell.length_c   1.000
_cell.angle_alpha   90.00
_cell.angle_beta   90.00
_cell.angle_gamma   90.00
#
_symmetry.space_group_name_H-M   'P 1'
#
loop_
_entity.id
_entity.type
_entity.pdbx_description
1 polymer ?
#
loop_
_entity_poly.entity_id
_entity_poly.type
_entity_poly.pdbx_seq_one_letter_code
_entity_poly.pdbx_strand_id
1 'polypeptide(L)'
;MVDVRRCWATKDLRGAAAVNRGLTAFDLAPIGEWSFSVRLPYIGPHSDDEDDTEEIKAPSSALDCLTELENSLPLKRGLSSCYAGKPKSFGNLTDFPLDDSNDLTKKEHHVNKKLFASGFANDVPLPYNYSYDPVSEYLSFIDNRQFSVDGVVADFPVTPSATIDCYAFRRINDTVFANISVISNEGASTDYPGCTDLAYNKAVSDGVDILDCPVQITSDGIPICFGSINVRDRTNAAQSEFLNRATNNPELNIVDGIFTYNLTWEEIQSLRPAIYNPYGANYTLYRNPNARAAGNFMQLSDFLAYVNNQSPVSGVLITIENAAYVAANQSLGVTDAVLSSLSDAGYNNRTTKRVMIRSSDSADGPRTNVLQTHFFYRCKF
;
A
#
# COMPACT_ATOMS: atom_id res chain seq x y z
N MET A 1 -5.49 -11.49 24.28
CA MET A 1 -6.30 -10.32 24.67
C MET A 1 -5.36 -9.15 24.88
N VAL A 2 -5.45 -8.12 24.03
CA VAL A 2 -4.64 -6.90 24.09
C VAL A 2 -5.56 -5.76 24.55
N ASP A 3 -5.24 -5.09 25.66
CA ASP A 3 -5.99 -3.95 26.20
C ASP A 3 -5.36 -2.65 25.67
N VAL A 4 -6.12 -1.92 24.84
CA VAL A 4 -5.68 -0.70 24.15
C VAL A 4 -5.29 0.38 25.17
N ARG A 5 -6.01 0.49 26.29
CA ARG A 5 -5.75 1.52 27.31
C ARG A 5 -4.52 1.22 28.16
N ARG A 6 -4.11 -0.05 28.28
CA ARG A 6 -2.91 -0.44 29.06
C ARG A 6 -1.60 -0.23 28.32
N CYS A 7 -1.56 -0.32 26.99
CA CYS A 7 -0.36 0.03 26.20
C CYS A 7 0.04 1.51 26.38
N TRP A 8 -0.92 2.38 26.74
CA TRP A 8 -0.67 3.80 26.98
C TRP A 8 0.00 4.08 28.34
N ALA A 9 -0.16 3.21 29.34
CA ALA A 9 0.32 3.49 30.69
C ALA A 9 1.84 3.30 30.89
N THR A 10 2.53 2.66 29.95
CA THR A 10 3.96 2.29 30.09
C THR A 10 4.95 3.30 29.50
N LYS A 11 4.50 4.43 28.93
CA LYS A 11 5.37 5.40 28.24
C LYS A 11 5.47 6.79 28.90
N ASP A 12 5.12 6.91 30.18
CA ASP A 12 5.28 8.14 30.97
C ASP A 12 6.42 7.98 32.00
N LEU A 13 7.67 7.91 31.51
CA LEU A 13 8.87 7.99 32.36
C LEU A 13 9.41 9.43 32.34
N ARG A 14 8.83 10.28 33.17
CA ARG A 14 9.53 11.47 33.67
C ARG A 14 10.51 11.03 34.76
N GLY A 15 11.81 11.23 34.52
CA GLY A 15 12.82 11.21 35.58
C GLY A 15 14.08 10.43 35.24
N ALA A 16 15.02 11.08 34.55
CA ALA A 16 16.44 10.77 34.70
C ALA A 16 17.22 12.09 34.61
N ALA A 17 17.77 12.49 35.76
CA ALA A 17 18.54 13.71 35.93
C ALA A 17 19.81 13.68 35.07
N ALA A 18 20.08 14.81 34.41
CA ALA A 18 21.33 15.07 33.72
C ALA A 18 22.50 15.11 34.72
N VAL A 19 23.47 14.22 34.56
CA VAL A 19 24.82 14.39 35.11
C VAL A 19 25.75 14.77 33.97
N ASN A 20 26.20 16.01 34.03
CA ASN A 20 27.11 16.65 33.09
C ASN A 20 28.56 16.24 33.41
N ARG A 21 29.24 15.53 32.50
CA ARG A 21 30.72 15.54 32.39
C ARG A 21 31.09 15.43 30.91
N GLY A 22 31.76 16.47 30.42
CA GLY A 22 32.18 16.58 29.03
C GLY A 22 33.57 16.00 28.72
N LEU A 23 33.88 16.12 27.42
CA LEU A 23 35.17 15.96 26.71
C LEU A 23 35.56 14.48 26.46
N THR A 24 35.90 14.03 25.24
CA THR A 24 36.43 14.68 24.03
C THR A 24 36.03 13.92 22.75
N ALA A 25 36.02 14.65 21.63
CA ALA A 25 35.86 14.16 20.27
C ALA A 25 36.95 13.14 19.85
N PHE A 26 36.56 12.13 19.06
CA PHE A 26 37.42 11.47 18.09
C PHE A 26 36.58 11.04 16.86
N ASP A 27 36.94 11.67 15.74
CA ASP A 27 36.81 11.31 14.32
C ASP A 27 35.59 10.56 13.76
N LEU A 28 34.95 11.25 12.81
CA LEU A 28 34.02 10.74 11.80
C LEU A 28 34.78 10.14 10.62
N ALA A 29 34.46 8.89 10.24
CA ALA A 29 34.17 8.38 8.88
C ALA A 29 34.28 6.83 8.84
N PRO A 30 33.72 6.14 7.83
CA PRO A 30 32.36 6.19 7.27
C PRO A 30 31.63 4.84 7.49
N ILE A 31 30.31 4.85 7.70
CA ILE A 31 29.53 3.60 7.81
C ILE A 31 29.24 3.11 6.40
N GLY A 32 29.96 2.06 5.98
CA GLY A 32 29.67 1.28 4.80
C GLY A 32 28.36 0.49 4.93
N GLU A 33 27.72 0.29 3.78
CA GLU A 33 26.52 -0.50 3.56
C GLU A 33 26.60 -1.90 4.18
N TRP A 34 25.55 -2.31 4.87
CA TRP A 34 25.23 -3.73 5.10
C TRP A 34 23.73 -3.93 4.89
N SER A 35 23.36 -4.53 3.76
CA SER A 35 22.05 -5.16 3.58
C SER A 35 22.09 -6.56 4.21
N PHE A 36 21.10 -6.92 5.03
CA PHE A 36 20.90 -8.31 5.45
C PHE A 36 19.64 -8.85 4.79
N SER A 37 19.79 -9.89 3.98
CA SER A 37 18.70 -10.69 3.42
C SER A 37 18.75 -12.06 4.08
N VAL A 38 17.68 -12.47 4.77
CA VAL A 38 17.52 -13.83 5.28
C VAL A 38 16.56 -14.56 4.34
N ARG A 39 17.11 -15.49 3.57
CA ARG A 39 16.38 -16.48 2.78
C ARG A 39 16.10 -17.68 3.68
N LEU A 40 14.84 -17.95 4.00
CA LEU A 40 14.45 -19.18 4.71
C LEU A 40 14.32 -20.35 3.71
N PRO A 41 14.78 -21.57 4.06
CA PRO A 41 14.70 -22.72 3.18
C PRO A 41 13.27 -23.27 3.10
N TYR A 42 12.89 -23.63 1.88
CA TYR A 42 11.66 -24.32 1.51
C TYR A 42 11.75 -25.78 1.99
N ILE A 43 10.79 -26.26 2.79
CA ILE A 43 10.64 -27.68 3.13
C ILE A 43 9.34 -28.15 2.50
N GLY A 44 9.47 -29.01 1.48
CA GLY A 44 8.35 -29.69 0.82
C GLY A 44 7.71 -30.76 1.71
N PRO A 45 6.57 -31.34 1.28
CA PRO A 45 5.83 -32.29 2.10
C PRO A 45 6.54 -33.65 2.07
N HIS A 46 6.71 -34.29 3.24
CA HIS A 46 7.06 -35.71 3.29
C HIS A 46 6.10 -36.48 4.20
N SER A 47 5.74 -37.63 3.65
CA SER A 47 4.84 -38.70 4.07
C SER A 47 5.02 -39.28 5.48
N ASP A 48 3.93 -39.89 5.93
CA ASP A 48 3.77 -40.78 7.09
C ASP A 48 4.87 -41.85 7.18
N ASP A 49 5.39 -42.07 8.39
CA ASP A 49 5.77 -43.37 8.96
C ASP A 49 6.07 -43.23 10.47
N GLU A 50 5.75 -44.28 11.24
CA GLU A 50 5.69 -44.38 12.70
C GLU A 50 7.06 -44.55 13.42
N ASP A 51 7.01 -44.31 14.73
CA ASP A 51 7.87 -44.78 15.84
C ASP A 51 9.36 -44.40 15.92
N ASP A 52 9.72 -43.62 16.94
CA ASP A 52 10.38 -44.09 18.18
C ASP A 52 11.00 -42.91 18.95
N THR A 53 10.77 -42.92 20.27
CA THR A 53 11.28 -41.94 21.23
C THR A 53 12.79 -42.10 21.48
N GLU A 54 13.59 -41.10 21.14
CA GLU A 54 14.86 -40.82 21.81
C GLU A 54 15.05 -39.33 22.12
N GLU A 55 15.38 -39.06 23.37
CA GLU A 55 15.57 -37.74 23.97
C GLU A 55 16.93 -37.16 23.57
N ILE A 56 16.98 -36.37 22.50
CA ILE A 56 18.19 -35.64 22.08
C ILE A 56 18.24 -34.27 22.77
N LYS A 57 19.22 -34.12 23.65
CA LYS A 57 19.62 -32.86 24.30
C LYS A 57 20.07 -31.84 23.23
N ALA A 58 19.26 -30.81 22.98
CA ALA A 58 19.66 -29.69 22.12
C ALA A 58 20.73 -28.81 22.81
N PRO A 59 21.73 -28.30 22.06
CA PRO A 59 22.67 -27.31 22.57
C PRO A 59 21.96 -25.98 22.82
N SER A 60 22.44 -25.22 23.81
CA SER A 60 21.91 -23.92 24.24
C SER A 60 21.73 -22.96 23.05
N SER A 61 20.50 -22.90 22.55
CA SER A 61 20.10 -22.02 21.45
C SER A 61 19.96 -20.59 21.93
N ALA A 62 20.19 -19.64 21.02
CA ALA A 62 20.09 -18.18 21.13
C ALA A 62 18.69 -17.65 21.55
N LEU A 63 18.22 -18.08 22.72
CA LEU A 63 16.98 -17.69 23.39
C LEU A 63 17.23 -17.03 24.75
N ASP A 64 18.47 -17.03 25.25
CA ASP A 64 18.86 -16.31 26.48
C ASP A 64 18.73 -14.78 26.36
N CYS A 65 18.47 -14.27 25.15
CA CYS A 65 18.21 -12.85 24.90
C CYS A 65 16.73 -12.46 25.04
N LEU A 66 15.81 -13.42 25.27
CA LEU A 66 14.38 -13.16 25.45
C LEU A 66 13.93 -13.23 26.91
N THR A 67 14.82 -13.63 27.82
CA THR A 67 14.52 -13.74 29.26
C THR A 67 14.17 -12.39 29.90
N GLU A 68 14.75 -11.29 29.41
CA GLU A 68 14.38 -9.93 29.86
C GLU A 68 13.05 -9.44 29.25
N LEU A 69 12.68 -9.92 28.05
CA LEU A 69 11.40 -9.62 27.41
C LEU A 69 10.26 -10.43 28.05
N GLU A 70 10.51 -11.68 28.41
CA GLU A 70 9.56 -12.55 29.10
C GLU A 70 9.25 -12.06 30.52
N ASN A 71 10.23 -11.46 31.22
CA ASN A 71 10.05 -10.86 32.54
C ASN A 71 9.33 -9.49 32.50
N SER A 72 9.30 -8.80 31.36
CA SER A 72 8.62 -7.50 31.18
C SER A 72 7.21 -7.63 30.61
N LEU A 73 6.87 -8.79 30.02
CA LEU A 73 5.51 -9.11 29.58
C LEU A 73 4.67 -9.60 30.76
N PRO A 74 3.47 -9.06 31.02
CA PRO A 74 2.56 -9.57 32.04
C PRO A 74 1.82 -10.82 31.53
N LEU A 75 2.51 -11.73 30.85
CA LEU A 75 1.97 -13.01 30.40
C LEU A 75 2.28 -14.06 31.46
N LYS A 76 1.52 -14.03 32.57
CA LYS A 76 1.42 -15.23 33.40
C LYS A 76 0.78 -16.32 32.56
N ARG A 77 1.58 -17.31 32.12
CA ARG A 77 1.09 -18.63 31.75
C ARG A 77 0.30 -19.18 32.93
N GLY A 78 -1.01 -19.23 32.75
CA GLY A 78 -1.96 -19.63 33.78
C GLY A 78 -3.25 -18.86 33.58
N LEU A 79 -4.25 -19.51 32.98
CA LEU A 79 -5.66 -19.16 33.13
C LEU A 79 -5.89 -18.85 34.63
N SER A 80 -6.09 -17.57 34.93
CA SER A 80 -6.08 -17.10 36.31
C SER A 80 -7.26 -17.67 37.09
N SER A 81 -7.00 -18.28 38.23
CA SER A 81 -7.97 -18.54 39.30
C SER A 81 -8.46 -17.25 40.00
N CYS A 82 -8.39 -16.10 39.34
CA CYS A 82 -8.66 -14.78 39.91
C CYS A 82 -10.05 -14.20 39.58
N TYR A 83 -10.96 -14.99 38.99
CA TYR A 83 -12.35 -14.58 38.78
C TYR A 83 -13.32 -15.55 39.44
N ALA A 84 -13.61 -15.32 40.72
CA ALA A 84 -14.83 -15.83 41.34
C ALA A 84 -16.00 -14.92 40.92
N GLY A 85 -16.47 -15.11 39.69
CA GLY A 85 -17.62 -14.39 39.14
C GLY A 85 -17.95 -14.95 37.76
N LYS A 86 -19.18 -15.44 37.58
CA LYS A 86 -19.67 -15.83 36.25
C LYS A 86 -19.60 -14.59 35.34
N PRO A 87 -18.93 -14.64 34.17
CA PRO A 87 -18.92 -13.53 33.23
C PRO A 87 -20.36 -13.25 32.81
N LYS A 88 -20.83 -12.03 33.09
CA LYS A 88 -22.13 -11.56 32.60
C LYS A 88 -21.98 -11.27 31.11
N SER A 89 -22.50 -12.20 30.31
CA SER A 89 -22.77 -12.13 28.87
C SER A 89 -21.61 -11.65 27.97
N PHE A 90 -20.96 -12.59 27.28
CA PHE A 90 -20.32 -12.30 26.01
C PHE A 90 -21.43 -12.11 24.97
N GLY A 91 -21.70 -10.88 24.55
CA GLY A 91 -22.50 -10.62 23.36
C GLY A 91 -21.61 -10.74 22.13
N ASN A 92 -22.04 -11.48 21.12
CA ASN A 92 -21.29 -11.60 19.87
C ASN A 92 -21.52 -10.34 19.01
N LEU A 93 -20.45 -9.64 18.66
CA LEU A 93 -20.52 -8.45 17.80
C LEU A 93 -20.92 -8.77 16.35
N THR A 94 -20.87 -10.04 15.93
CA THR A 94 -21.34 -10.44 14.59
C THR A 94 -22.86 -10.36 14.43
N ASP A 95 -23.61 -10.20 15.53
CA ASP A 95 -25.08 -10.10 15.50
C ASP A 95 -25.59 -8.66 15.30
N PHE A 96 -24.69 -7.68 15.15
CA PHE A 96 -25.05 -6.26 15.01
C PHE A 96 -24.45 -5.65 13.73
N PRO A 97 -25.27 -5.04 12.85
CA PRO A 97 -24.79 -4.24 11.73
C PRO A 97 -23.83 -3.13 12.21
N LEU A 98 -22.84 -2.74 11.39
CA LEU A 98 -21.85 -1.71 11.73
C LEU A 98 -22.47 -0.33 12.09
N ASP A 99 -23.70 -0.05 11.67
CA ASP A 99 -24.44 1.15 12.09
C ASP A 99 -24.91 1.07 13.56
N ASP A 100 -25.21 -0.13 14.07
CA ASP A 100 -25.61 -0.37 15.47
C ASP A 100 -24.41 -0.46 16.42
N SER A 101 -23.22 -0.82 15.93
CA SER A 101 -22.01 -0.94 16.76
C SER A 101 -21.52 0.41 17.29
N ASN A 102 -21.74 1.48 16.52
CA ASN A 102 -21.52 2.86 16.92
C ASN A 102 -22.37 3.27 18.13
N ASP A 103 -23.66 2.94 18.09
CA ASP A 103 -24.61 3.27 19.14
C ASP A 103 -24.38 2.38 20.38
N LEU A 104 -24.04 1.10 20.17
CA LEU A 104 -23.68 0.17 21.24
C LEU A 104 -22.41 0.62 21.99
N THR A 105 -21.34 0.97 21.29
CA THR A 105 -20.07 1.37 21.92
C THR A 105 -20.26 2.63 22.75
N LYS A 106 -21.01 3.61 22.25
CA LYS A 106 -21.35 4.83 22.99
C LYS A 106 -22.18 4.51 24.23
N LYS A 107 -23.26 3.72 24.08
CA LYS A 107 -24.13 3.30 25.20
C LYS A 107 -23.38 2.55 26.29
N GLU A 108 -22.49 1.62 25.91
CA GLU A 108 -21.75 0.79 26.87
C GLU A 108 -20.63 1.54 27.59
N HIS A 109 -19.96 2.48 26.89
CA HIS A 109 -19.02 3.39 27.52
C HIS A 109 -19.70 4.33 28.54
N HIS A 110 -20.93 4.79 28.27
CA HIS A 110 -21.71 5.60 29.22
C HIS A 110 -22.01 4.88 30.55
N VAL A 111 -22.03 3.54 30.55
CA VAL A 111 -22.27 2.72 31.75
C VAL A 111 -21.00 2.05 32.29
N ASN A 112 -19.81 2.56 31.92
CA ASN A 112 -18.49 2.08 32.36
C ASN A 112 -18.21 0.60 32.06
N LYS A 113 -18.81 0.02 31.01
CA LYS A 113 -18.43 -1.31 30.54
C LYS A 113 -17.25 -1.23 29.60
N LYS A 114 -16.40 -2.26 29.63
CA LYS A 114 -15.30 -2.42 28.67
C LYS A 114 -15.74 -3.25 27.48
N LEU A 115 -15.46 -2.79 26.27
CA LEU A 115 -15.79 -3.51 25.03
C LEU A 115 -14.54 -4.10 24.39
N PHE A 116 -14.54 -5.39 24.10
CA PHE A 116 -13.46 -6.07 23.39
C PHE A 116 -14.00 -6.67 22.09
N ALA A 117 -13.31 -6.41 20.98
CA ALA A 117 -13.63 -7.03 19.69
C ALA A 117 -12.87 -8.35 19.51
N SER A 118 -13.47 -9.30 18.79
CA SER A 118 -12.90 -10.63 18.54
C SER A 118 -13.46 -11.25 17.27
N GLY A 119 -12.81 -12.28 16.74
CA GLY A 119 -13.28 -12.98 15.54
C GLY A 119 -12.95 -12.20 14.26
N PHE A 120 -11.74 -11.66 14.21
CA PHE A 120 -11.26 -10.91 13.06
C PHE A 120 -11.07 -11.85 11.87
N ALA A 121 -11.27 -11.35 10.65
CA ALA A 121 -11.10 -12.17 9.45
C ALA A 121 -9.63 -12.59 9.27
N ASN A 122 -8.69 -11.81 9.81
CA ASN A 122 -7.29 -12.23 9.95
C ASN A 122 -7.08 -13.44 10.89
N ASP A 123 -8.02 -13.75 11.79
CA ASP A 123 -7.92 -14.94 12.64
C ASP A 123 -8.29 -16.22 11.85
N VAL A 124 -9.30 -16.19 10.97
CA VAL A 124 -9.67 -17.25 10.01
C VAL A 124 -10.60 -16.67 8.91
N PRO A 125 -10.31 -16.59 7.60
CA PRO A 125 -9.11 -16.97 6.83
C PRO A 125 -8.16 -15.80 6.50
N LEU A 126 -8.65 -14.69 5.93
CA LEU A 126 -7.91 -13.45 5.63
C LEU A 126 -8.89 -12.25 5.58
N PRO A 127 -8.44 -11.01 5.88
CA PRO A 127 -9.29 -9.82 5.90
C PRO A 127 -9.62 -9.28 4.51
N TYR A 128 -10.38 -10.05 3.74
CA TYR A 128 -10.72 -9.77 2.34
C TYR A 128 -11.47 -8.44 2.14
N ASN A 129 -12.23 -8.00 3.14
CA ASN A 129 -12.97 -6.74 3.16
C ASN A 129 -12.11 -5.52 3.51
N TYR A 130 -10.84 -5.74 3.88
CA TYR A 130 -9.84 -4.69 4.14
C TYR A 130 -8.65 -4.81 3.19
N SER A 131 -8.89 -5.25 1.94
CA SER A 131 -7.85 -5.47 0.93
C SER A 131 -6.74 -6.45 1.37
N TYR A 132 -7.08 -7.39 2.25
CA TYR A 132 -6.16 -8.30 2.95
C TYR A 132 -5.11 -7.60 3.81
N ASP A 133 -5.38 -6.37 4.25
CA ASP A 133 -4.57 -5.67 5.24
C ASP A 133 -5.18 -5.85 6.65
N PRO A 134 -4.55 -6.68 7.50
CA PRO A 134 -5.05 -6.88 8.85
C PRO A 134 -4.84 -5.66 9.75
N VAL A 135 -3.88 -4.77 9.45
CA VAL A 135 -3.71 -3.52 10.22
C VAL A 135 -4.92 -2.63 10.01
N SER A 136 -5.35 -2.46 8.75
CA SER A 136 -6.58 -1.73 8.41
C SER A 136 -7.83 -2.33 9.07
N GLU A 137 -7.93 -3.66 9.13
CA GLU A 137 -9.01 -4.33 9.86
C GLU A 137 -9.03 -3.93 11.34
N TYR A 138 -7.92 -4.06 12.06
CA TYR A 138 -7.87 -3.71 13.49
C TYR A 138 -8.08 -2.20 13.73
N LEU A 139 -7.50 -1.33 12.89
CA LEU A 139 -7.71 0.13 12.98
C LEU A 139 -9.18 0.51 12.85
N SER A 140 -9.94 -0.21 12.02
CA SER A 140 -11.37 0.04 11.85
C SER A 140 -12.20 -0.15 13.13
N PHE A 141 -11.69 -0.84 14.15
CA PHE A 141 -12.36 -0.99 15.46
C PHE A 141 -11.67 -0.18 16.57
N ILE A 142 -10.37 0.06 16.45
CA ILE A 142 -9.57 0.72 17.49
C ILE A 142 -9.55 2.25 17.29
N ASP A 143 -9.46 2.74 16.05
CA ASP A 143 -9.27 4.17 15.74
C ASP A 143 -9.95 4.59 14.43
N ASN A 144 -11.29 4.57 14.41
CA ASN A 144 -12.09 4.93 13.21
C ASN A 144 -12.81 6.29 13.33
N ARG A 145 -12.53 7.08 14.37
CA ARG A 145 -13.16 8.37 14.74
C ARG A 145 -14.67 8.34 15.07
N GLN A 146 -15.39 7.27 14.78
CA GLN A 146 -16.81 7.13 15.09
C GLN A 146 -17.04 6.42 16.43
N PHE A 147 -16.26 5.38 16.68
CA PHE A 147 -16.18 4.63 17.92
C PHE A 147 -14.77 4.03 18.09
N SER A 148 -14.52 3.46 19.26
CA SER A 148 -13.26 2.78 19.57
C SER A 148 -13.53 1.70 20.62
N VAL A 149 -12.99 0.50 20.44
CA VAL A 149 -13.05 -0.58 21.43
C VAL A 149 -11.91 -0.46 22.45
N ASP A 150 -12.09 -1.05 23.63
CA ASP A 150 -11.08 -1.03 24.70
C ASP A 150 -9.95 -2.04 24.52
N GLY A 151 -10.15 -3.00 23.62
CA GLY A 151 -9.17 -4.01 23.32
C GLY A 151 -9.66 -5.00 22.30
N VAL A 152 -8.77 -5.91 21.95
CA VAL A 152 -9.06 -6.96 20.97
C VAL A 152 -8.60 -8.32 21.48
N VAL A 153 -9.33 -9.36 21.09
CA VAL A 153 -8.99 -10.76 21.29
C VAL A 153 -8.76 -11.36 19.91
N ALA A 154 -7.52 -11.74 19.65
CA ALA A 154 -7.05 -12.25 18.37
C ALA A 154 -6.13 -13.45 18.60
N ASP A 155 -6.16 -14.39 17.67
CA ASP A 155 -5.27 -15.56 17.67
C ASP A 155 -3.86 -15.19 17.19
N PHE A 156 -3.75 -14.09 16.46
CA PHE A 156 -2.49 -13.48 16.03
C PHE A 156 -2.21 -12.18 16.79
N PRO A 157 -1.79 -12.22 18.07
CA PRO A 157 -1.66 -11.04 18.93
C PRO A 157 -0.60 -10.04 18.46
N VAL A 158 0.34 -10.46 17.60
CA VAL A 158 1.39 -9.59 17.05
C VAL A 158 0.79 -8.46 16.20
N THR A 159 -0.20 -8.77 15.35
CA THR A 159 -0.80 -7.80 14.44
C THR A 159 -1.54 -6.67 15.14
N PRO A 160 -2.48 -6.92 16.09
CA PRO A 160 -3.12 -5.84 16.82
C PRO A 160 -2.16 -5.10 17.76
N SER A 161 -1.13 -5.77 18.30
CA SER A 161 -0.11 -5.09 19.11
C SER A 161 0.67 -4.07 18.26
N ALA A 162 1.15 -4.47 17.08
CA ALA A 162 1.80 -3.56 16.14
C ALA A 162 0.85 -2.45 15.65
N THR A 163 -0.43 -2.78 15.44
CA THR A 163 -1.45 -1.80 15.04
C THR A 163 -1.61 -0.70 16.08
N ILE A 164 -1.75 -1.08 17.37
CA ILE A 164 -1.91 -0.13 18.48
C ILE A 164 -0.65 0.71 18.67
N ASP A 165 0.52 0.07 18.66
CA ASP A 165 1.78 0.74 19.00
C ASP A 165 2.27 1.69 17.90
N CYS A 166 2.02 1.36 16.62
CA CYS A 166 2.58 2.09 15.48
C CYS A 166 1.57 2.98 14.74
N TYR A 167 0.29 2.60 14.70
CA TYR A 167 -0.67 3.20 13.75
C TYR A 167 -1.87 3.86 14.43
N ALA A 168 -2.34 3.32 15.55
CA ALA A 168 -3.49 3.87 16.25
C ALA A 168 -3.18 5.20 16.95
N PHE A 169 -4.18 6.08 16.98
CA PHE A 169 -4.21 7.33 17.74
C PHE A 169 -2.96 8.19 17.53
N ARG A 170 -2.55 8.36 16.27
CA ARG A 170 -1.39 9.19 15.88
C ARG A 170 -1.39 10.50 16.67
N ARG A 171 -0.32 10.72 17.44
CA ARG A 171 -0.16 11.93 18.25
C ARG A 171 0.00 13.12 17.32
N ILE A 172 -0.90 14.09 17.47
CA ILE A 172 -0.92 15.33 16.67
C ILE A 172 0.36 16.19 16.90
N ASN A 173 1.11 15.92 17.97
CA ASN A 173 2.26 16.72 18.43
C ASN A 173 3.61 15.98 18.44
N ASP A 174 3.74 14.86 17.73
CA ASP A 174 5.05 14.20 17.64
C ASP A 174 6.03 15.07 16.85
N THR A 175 7.29 15.12 17.32
CA THR A 175 8.37 15.83 16.63
C THR A 175 8.62 15.19 15.27
N VAL A 176 8.40 15.95 14.19
CA VAL A 176 8.70 15.50 12.82
C VAL A 176 10.20 15.25 12.70
N PHE A 177 10.59 13.97 12.62
CA PHE A 177 12.00 13.58 12.50
C PHE A 177 12.52 13.72 11.06
N ALA A 178 11.64 13.53 10.07
CA ALA A 178 11.95 13.69 8.65
C ALA A 178 10.68 14.06 7.87
N ASN A 179 10.86 14.81 6.78
CA ASN A 179 9.79 15.06 5.81
C ASN A 179 9.87 14.00 4.71
N ILE A 180 8.87 13.11 4.65
CA ILE A 180 8.78 12.02 3.68
C ILE A 180 7.73 12.42 2.65
N SER A 181 8.01 12.20 1.37
CA SER A 181 7.01 12.36 0.31
C SER A 181 6.48 11.00 -0.12
N VAL A 182 5.16 10.86 -0.14
CA VAL A 182 4.44 9.67 -0.60
C VAL A 182 4.05 9.85 -2.06
N ILE A 183 4.58 8.97 -2.92
CA ILE A 183 4.19 8.89 -4.32
C ILE A 183 3.31 7.64 -4.45
N SER A 184 2.06 7.79 -4.90
CA SER A 184 1.24 6.62 -5.23
C SER A 184 1.79 5.94 -6.48
N ASN A 185 1.52 4.64 -6.64
CA ASN A 185 1.77 3.94 -7.89
C ASN A 185 0.43 3.56 -8.53
N GLU A 186 0.08 4.26 -9.59
CA GLU A 186 -1.20 4.26 -10.30
C GLU A 186 -2.40 4.59 -9.40
N GLY A 187 -2.22 5.50 -8.45
CA GLY A 187 -3.18 5.78 -7.38
C GLY A 187 -3.23 4.66 -6.33
N ALA A 188 -4.40 4.42 -5.73
CA ALA A 188 -4.62 3.32 -4.79
C ALA A 188 -4.89 2.00 -5.56
N SER A 189 -3.91 1.58 -6.36
CA SER A 189 -4.01 0.47 -7.33
C SER A 189 -4.20 -0.92 -6.70
N THR A 190 -4.09 -1.02 -5.37
CA THR A 190 -4.44 -2.21 -4.60
C THR A 190 -5.93 -2.30 -4.30
N ASP A 191 -6.60 -1.16 -4.16
CA ASP A 191 -8.02 -1.09 -3.80
C ASP A 191 -8.92 -0.98 -5.05
N TYR A 192 -8.42 -0.33 -6.09
CA TYR A 192 -9.11 -0.10 -7.36
C TYR A 192 -8.18 -0.42 -8.53
N PRO A 193 -8.69 -0.73 -9.73
CA PRO A 193 -7.90 -0.74 -10.96
C PRO A 193 -7.04 0.54 -11.07
N GLY A 194 -5.74 0.37 -11.29
CA GLY A 194 -4.80 1.48 -11.37
C GLY A 194 -5.12 2.45 -12.52
N CYS A 195 -4.66 3.69 -12.39
CA CYS A 195 -4.88 4.77 -13.36
C CYS A 195 -6.36 5.14 -13.60
N THR A 196 -7.24 4.84 -12.63
CA THR A 196 -8.65 5.23 -12.67
C THR A 196 -8.96 6.43 -11.78
N ASP A 197 -10.04 7.13 -12.09
CA ASP A 197 -10.62 8.18 -11.24
C ASP A 197 -10.77 7.75 -9.77
N LEU A 198 -11.29 6.55 -9.49
CA LEU A 198 -11.45 6.03 -8.13
C LEU A 198 -10.12 5.72 -7.44
N ALA A 199 -9.14 5.14 -8.16
CA ALA A 199 -7.81 4.91 -7.60
C ALA A 199 -7.14 6.23 -7.20
N TYR A 200 -7.26 7.27 -8.02
CA TYR A 200 -6.72 8.59 -7.72
C TYR A 200 -7.47 9.30 -6.59
N ASN A 201 -8.80 9.24 -6.56
CA ASN A 201 -9.61 9.78 -5.47
C ASN A 201 -9.25 9.15 -4.12
N LYS A 202 -9.10 7.81 -4.11
CA LYS A 202 -8.71 7.07 -2.90
C LYS A 202 -7.31 7.46 -2.44
N ALA A 203 -6.33 7.52 -3.33
CA ALA A 203 -4.97 7.94 -2.98
C ALA A 203 -4.94 9.36 -2.38
N VAL A 204 -5.74 10.30 -2.92
CA VAL A 204 -5.86 11.65 -2.35
C VAL A 204 -6.48 11.61 -0.95
N SER A 205 -7.52 10.81 -0.75
CA SER A 205 -8.15 10.66 0.57
C SER A 205 -7.21 10.04 1.60
N ASP A 206 -6.27 9.20 1.16
CA ASP A 206 -5.25 8.56 2.00
C ASP A 206 -4.05 9.48 2.30
N GLY A 207 -4.01 10.68 1.72
CA GLY A 207 -2.99 11.69 2.00
C GLY A 207 -1.74 11.60 1.14
N VAL A 208 -1.87 11.13 -0.11
CA VAL A 208 -0.75 11.11 -1.07
C VAL A 208 -0.20 12.52 -1.34
N ASP A 209 1.13 12.64 -1.39
CA ASP A 209 1.79 13.90 -1.74
C ASP A 209 1.91 14.08 -3.26
N ILE A 210 2.13 13.00 -4.00
CA ILE A 210 2.39 13.03 -5.44
C ILE A 210 1.64 11.89 -6.11
N LEU A 211 0.81 12.24 -7.09
CA LEU A 211 0.11 11.27 -7.92
C LEU A 211 0.94 10.96 -9.16
N ASP A 212 1.04 9.68 -9.52
CA ASP A 212 1.72 9.24 -10.72
C ASP A 212 0.73 8.93 -11.86
N CYS A 213 1.19 9.15 -13.09
CA CYS A 213 0.51 8.73 -14.30
C CYS A 213 1.55 8.12 -15.23
N PRO A 214 1.64 6.78 -15.32
CA PRO A 214 2.29 6.11 -16.43
C PRO A 214 1.53 6.42 -17.70
N VAL A 215 2.21 6.98 -18.71
CA VAL A 215 1.59 7.44 -19.94
C VAL A 215 1.76 6.39 -21.02
N GLN A 216 0.64 6.05 -21.66
CA GLN A 216 0.59 5.34 -22.93
C GLN A 216 -0.11 6.23 -23.96
N ILE A 217 0.02 5.88 -25.24
CA ILE A 217 -0.65 6.59 -26.32
C ILE A 217 -1.58 5.65 -27.09
N THR A 218 -2.76 6.15 -27.44
CA THR A 218 -3.75 5.45 -28.26
C THR A 218 -3.42 5.56 -29.75
N SER A 219 -4.09 4.78 -30.60
CA SER A 219 -3.90 4.82 -32.06
C SER A 219 -4.30 6.16 -32.69
N ASP A 220 -5.21 6.89 -32.05
CA ASP A 220 -5.63 8.25 -32.40
C ASP A 220 -4.75 9.35 -31.77
N GLY A 221 -3.61 8.97 -31.16
CA GLY A 221 -2.60 9.93 -30.68
C GLY A 221 -2.92 10.60 -29.35
N ILE A 222 -3.88 10.07 -28.58
CA ILE A 222 -4.31 10.63 -27.30
C ILE A 222 -3.45 10.02 -26.17
N PRO A 223 -2.74 10.86 -25.36
CA PRO A 223 -2.01 10.37 -24.20
C PRO A 223 -2.97 10.06 -23.04
N ILE A 224 -2.82 8.87 -22.46
CA ILE A 224 -3.70 8.36 -21.40
C ILE A 224 -2.89 7.89 -20.20
N CYS A 225 -3.47 7.97 -19.00
CA CYS A 225 -2.90 7.32 -17.82
C CYS A 225 -3.23 5.83 -17.87
N PHE A 226 -2.20 5.01 -18.06
CA PHE A 226 -2.37 3.57 -18.22
C PHE A 226 -1.07 2.81 -17.88
N GLY A 227 -1.14 1.87 -16.93
CA GLY A 227 0.04 1.23 -16.34
C GLY A 227 0.73 0.13 -17.16
N SER A 228 0.39 -0.07 -18.44
CA SER A 228 1.06 -1.05 -19.32
C SER A 228 0.78 -0.75 -20.79
N ILE A 229 1.76 -0.94 -21.67
CA ILE A 229 1.52 -0.86 -23.13
C ILE A 229 0.60 -1.98 -23.63
N ASN A 230 0.48 -3.08 -22.88
CA ASN A 230 -0.45 -4.17 -23.14
C ASN A 230 -1.75 -3.98 -22.36
N VAL A 231 -2.82 -3.66 -23.08
CA VAL A 231 -4.16 -3.37 -22.56
C VAL A 231 -4.74 -4.56 -21.78
N ARG A 232 -4.30 -5.79 -22.10
CA ARG A 232 -4.72 -7.02 -21.40
C ARG A 232 -4.35 -7.04 -19.92
N ASP A 233 -3.28 -6.34 -19.54
CA ASP A 233 -2.76 -6.40 -18.16
C ASP A 233 -3.66 -5.63 -17.19
N ARG A 234 -4.44 -4.68 -17.71
CA ARG A 234 -5.23 -3.72 -16.92
C ARG A 234 -6.72 -3.77 -17.22
N THR A 235 -7.19 -4.67 -18.08
CA THR A 235 -8.58 -4.71 -18.53
C THR A 235 -9.06 -6.13 -18.84
N ASN A 236 -10.33 -6.27 -19.21
CA ASN A 236 -10.91 -7.49 -19.78
C ASN A 236 -10.70 -7.65 -21.30
N ALA A 237 -9.73 -6.95 -21.92
CA ALA A 237 -9.55 -6.99 -23.39
C ALA A 237 -9.38 -8.41 -23.95
N ALA A 238 -8.75 -9.30 -23.18
CA ALA A 238 -8.59 -10.72 -23.51
C ALA A 238 -9.92 -11.49 -23.63
N GLN A 239 -10.99 -11.00 -23.01
CA GLN A 239 -12.35 -11.58 -23.02
C GLN A 239 -13.33 -10.77 -23.87
N SER A 240 -12.82 -9.88 -24.73
CA SER A 240 -13.62 -9.00 -25.59
C SER A 240 -13.37 -9.30 -27.08
N GLU A 241 -14.07 -8.59 -27.96
CA GLU A 241 -13.84 -8.67 -29.41
C GLU A 241 -12.43 -8.23 -29.84
N PHE A 242 -11.74 -7.45 -28.99
CA PHE A 242 -10.37 -7.00 -29.23
C PHE A 242 -9.34 -8.14 -29.16
N LEU A 243 -9.72 -9.34 -28.70
CA LEU A 243 -8.86 -10.52 -28.76
C LEU A 243 -8.39 -10.82 -30.20
N ASN A 244 -9.21 -10.50 -31.22
CA ASN A 244 -8.84 -10.67 -32.63
C ASN A 244 -7.72 -9.71 -33.09
N ARG A 245 -7.37 -8.70 -32.29
CA ARG A 245 -6.26 -7.76 -32.52
C ARG A 245 -5.00 -8.11 -31.73
N ALA A 246 -5.00 -9.25 -31.03
CA ALA A 246 -3.82 -9.72 -30.32
C ALA A 246 -2.70 -10.05 -31.31
N THR A 247 -1.48 -9.59 -31.01
CA THR A 247 -0.30 -9.86 -31.84
C THR A 247 0.96 -9.98 -30.99
N ASN A 248 1.96 -10.68 -31.51
CA ASN A 248 3.27 -10.78 -30.88
C ASN A 248 4.08 -9.52 -31.15
N ASN A 249 4.84 -9.09 -30.15
CA ASN A 249 5.82 -8.02 -30.24
C ASN A 249 7.13 -8.44 -29.56
N PRO A 250 8.08 -9.00 -30.32
CA PRO A 250 9.35 -9.47 -29.77
C PRO A 250 10.21 -8.35 -29.18
N GLU A 251 10.15 -7.12 -29.71
CA GLU A 251 10.95 -6.00 -29.21
C GLU A 251 10.52 -5.58 -27.79
N LEU A 252 9.24 -5.74 -27.46
CA LEU A 252 8.69 -5.49 -26.13
C LEU A 252 8.65 -6.75 -25.25
N ASN A 253 9.07 -7.91 -25.77
CA ASN A 253 8.92 -9.22 -25.11
C ASN A 253 7.47 -9.56 -24.73
N ILE A 254 6.50 -9.17 -25.56
CA ILE A 254 5.06 -9.42 -25.32
C ILE A 254 4.53 -10.40 -26.36
N VAL A 255 3.89 -11.46 -25.88
CA VAL A 255 3.21 -12.49 -26.68
C VAL A 255 1.71 -12.31 -26.58
N ASP A 256 1.00 -12.42 -27.70
CA ASP A 256 -0.46 -12.25 -27.79
C ASP A 256 -0.97 -10.95 -27.12
N GLY A 257 -0.20 -9.88 -27.26
CA GLY A 257 -0.48 -8.57 -26.68
C GLY A 257 -1.56 -7.82 -27.45
N ILE A 258 -2.40 -7.09 -26.72
CA ILE A 258 -3.30 -6.08 -27.30
C ILE A 258 -2.73 -4.73 -26.91
N PHE A 259 -2.16 -4.01 -27.86
CA PHE A 259 -1.39 -2.81 -27.56
C PHE A 259 -2.24 -1.54 -27.54
N THR A 260 -1.91 -0.62 -26.64
CA THR A 260 -2.58 0.69 -26.51
C THR A 260 -2.56 1.47 -27.83
N TYR A 261 -1.42 1.47 -28.54
CA TYR A 261 -1.26 2.13 -29.83
C TYR A 261 -2.04 1.50 -30.99
N ASN A 262 -2.73 0.38 -30.77
CA ASN A 262 -3.61 -0.27 -31.76
C ASN A 262 -5.11 0.00 -31.49
N LEU A 263 -5.45 0.66 -30.40
CA LEU A 263 -6.83 0.97 -30.01
C LEU A 263 -7.02 2.49 -29.88
N THR A 264 -8.18 2.97 -30.30
CA THR A 264 -8.58 4.37 -30.06
C THR A 264 -8.92 4.59 -28.59
N TRP A 265 -8.95 5.86 -28.14
CA TRP A 265 -9.38 6.16 -26.78
C TRP A 265 -10.80 5.65 -26.50
N GLU A 266 -11.74 5.81 -27.43
CA GLU A 266 -13.13 5.34 -27.29
C GLU A 266 -13.20 3.81 -27.11
N GLU A 267 -12.39 3.06 -27.86
CA GLU A 267 -12.28 1.60 -27.72
C GLU A 267 -11.73 1.22 -26.34
N ILE A 268 -10.71 1.92 -25.82
CA ILE A 268 -10.17 1.66 -24.48
C ILE A 268 -11.21 2.01 -23.40
N GLN A 269 -11.98 3.08 -23.55
CA GLN A 269 -13.05 3.43 -22.61
C GLN A 269 -14.18 2.39 -22.57
N SER A 270 -14.40 1.64 -23.66
CA SER A 270 -15.40 0.57 -23.71
C SER A 270 -14.99 -0.67 -22.88
N LEU A 271 -13.69 -0.81 -22.58
CA LEU A 271 -13.16 -1.93 -21.81
C LEU A 271 -13.43 -1.78 -20.33
N ARG A 272 -13.61 -2.93 -19.66
CA ARG A 272 -13.76 -2.98 -18.22
C ARG A 272 -12.38 -2.99 -17.55
N PRO A 273 -12.05 -2.01 -16.68
CA PRO A 273 -10.80 -2.00 -15.95
C PRO A 273 -10.64 -3.25 -15.07
N ALA A 274 -9.40 -3.62 -14.76
CA ALA A 274 -9.05 -4.73 -13.90
C ALA A 274 -7.84 -4.38 -13.02
N ILE A 275 -7.86 -4.81 -11.77
CA ILE A 275 -6.68 -4.75 -10.90
C ILE A 275 -5.58 -5.63 -11.48
N TYR A 276 -4.39 -5.06 -11.65
CA TYR A 276 -3.23 -5.78 -12.16
C TYR A 276 -2.85 -6.93 -11.24
N ASN A 277 -2.65 -8.11 -11.82
CA ASN A 277 -2.20 -9.29 -11.10
C ASN A 277 -1.04 -9.96 -11.86
N PRO A 278 0.22 -9.76 -11.42
CA PRO A 278 1.38 -10.37 -12.06
C PRO A 278 1.38 -11.91 -11.96
N TYR A 279 0.55 -12.48 -11.09
CA TYR A 279 0.42 -13.92 -10.87
C TYR A 279 -0.94 -14.47 -11.30
N GLY A 280 -1.71 -13.73 -12.11
CA GLY A 280 -3.08 -14.06 -12.48
C GLY A 280 -3.26 -15.39 -13.24
N ALA A 281 -2.19 -15.95 -13.79
CA ALA A 281 -2.20 -17.28 -14.39
C ALA A 281 -2.35 -18.41 -13.36
N ASN A 282 -1.84 -18.22 -12.14
CA ASN A 282 -1.68 -19.29 -11.14
C ASN A 282 -2.45 -19.03 -9.85
N TYR A 283 -2.91 -17.80 -9.59
CA TYR A 283 -3.54 -17.42 -8.33
C TYR A 283 -4.80 -16.58 -8.53
N THR A 284 -5.82 -16.86 -7.71
CA THR A 284 -7.18 -16.28 -7.80
C THR A 284 -7.48 -15.25 -6.69
N LEU A 285 -6.47 -14.84 -5.92
CA LEU A 285 -6.63 -13.82 -4.87
C LEU A 285 -6.67 -12.42 -5.50
N TYR A 286 -7.83 -11.78 -5.48
CA TYR A 286 -8.02 -10.41 -5.93
C TYR A 286 -8.01 -9.47 -4.74
N ARG A 287 -7.10 -8.48 -4.70
CA ARG A 287 -6.90 -7.55 -3.58
C ARG A 287 -8.21 -6.94 -3.05
N ASN A 288 -9.02 -6.34 -3.91
CA ASN A 288 -10.36 -5.88 -3.56
C ASN A 288 -11.40 -6.50 -4.52
N PRO A 289 -12.02 -7.63 -4.17
CA PRO A 289 -12.96 -8.33 -5.05
C PRO A 289 -14.18 -7.48 -5.42
N ASN A 290 -14.64 -6.60 -4.51
CA ASN A 290 -15.84 -5.80 -4.68
C ASN A 290 -15.63 -4.66 -5.69
N ALA A 291 -14.47 -4.01 -5.63
CA ALA A 291 -14.12 -2.89 -6.51
C ALA A 291 -13.15 -3.27 -7.64
N ARG A 292 -12.93 -4.57 -7.88
CA ARG A 292 -11.91 -5.13 -8.81
C ARG A 292 -11.94 -4.61 -10.25
N ALA A 293 -13.01 -3.92 -10.62
CA ALA A 293 -13.24 -3.37 -11.94
C ALA A 293 -14.00 -2.03 -11.90
N ALA A 294 -13.92 -1.33 -10.77
CA ALA A 294 -14.59 -0.04 -10.58
C ALA A 294 -13.69 1.12 -11.02
N GLY A 295 -14.32 2.19 -11.50
CA GLY A 295 -13.63 3.40 -11.96
C GLY A 295 -13.47 3.44 -13.48
N ASN A 296 -13.00 4.59 -13.97
CA ASN A 296 -12.77 4.87 -15.38
C ASN A 296 -11.34 5.36 -15.58
N PHE A 297 -10.67 4.90 -16.65
CA PHE A 297 -9.38 5.45 -17.04
C PHE A 297 -9.49 6.92 -17.41
N MET A 298 -8.38 7.64 -17.32
CA MET A 298 -8.32 9.07 -17.59
C MET A 298 -7.38 9.37 -18.76
N GLN A 299 -7.76 10.35 -19.58
CA GLN A 299 -6.77 11.01 -20.44
C GLN A 299 -5.74 11.74 -19.56
N LEU A 300 -4.54 11.94 -20.07
CA LEU A 300 -3.51 12.71 -19.35
C LEU A 300 -4.00 14.14 -19.03
N SER A 301 -4.72 14.77 -19.96
CA SER A 301 -5.34 16.08 -19.77
C SER A 301 -6.30 16.12 -18.57
N ASP A 302 -7.22 15.14 -18.48
CA ASP A 302 -8.19 15.02 -17.40
C ASP A 302 -7.51 14.76 -16.06
N PHE A 303 -6.48 13.90 -16.04
CA PHE A 303 -5.68 13.64 -14.86
C PHE A 303 -4.97 14.92 -14.36
N LEU A 304 -4.32 15.66 -15.26
CA LEU A 304 -3.63 16.91 -14.90
C LEU A 304 -4.62 17.97 -14.38
N ALA A 305 -5.80 18.10 -15.00
CA ALA A 305 -6.87 18.97 -14.53
C ALA A 305 -7.37 18.55 -13.14
N TYR A 306 -7.55 17.25 -12.92
CA TYR A 306 -7.91 16.70 -11.61
C TYR A 306 -6.87 17.06 -10.55
N VAL A 307 -5.58 16.81 -10.78
CA VAL A 307 -4.53 17.07 -9.79
C VAL A 307 -4.40 18.56 -9.46
N ASN A 308 -4.56 19.44 -10.46
CA ASN A 308 -4.54 20.89 -10.23
C ASN A 308 -5.65 21.35 -9.28
N ASN A 309 -6.79 20.65 -9.26
CA ASN A 309 -7.90 20.92 -8.35
C ASN A 309 -7.71 20.32 -6.94
N GLN A 310 -6.76 19.39 -6.76
CA GLN A 310 -6.50 18.76 -5.47
C GLN A 310 -5.52 19.59 -4.65
N SER A 311 -6.04 20.39 -3.72
CA SER A 311 -5.22 21.16 -2.75
C SER A 311 -4.15 20.34 -2.01
N PRO A 312 -4.43 19.13 -1.47
CA PRO A 312 -3.45 18.38 -0.67
C PRO A 312 -2.31 17.78 -1.49
N VAL A 313 -2.50 17.55 -2.80
CA VAL A 313 -1.48 16.94 -3.66
C VAL A 313 -0.42 17.98 -4.00
N SER A 314 0.85 17.71 -3.71
CA SER A 314 1.98 18.63 -3.95
C SER A 314 2.57 18.55 -5.37
N GLY A 315 2.28 17.49 -6.12
CA GLY A 315 2.83 17.32 -7.47
C GLY A 315 2.34 16.10 -8.23
N VAL A 316 2.89 15.94 -9.43
CA VAL A 316 2.65 14.80 -10.33
C VAL A 316 3.97 14.14 -10.74
N LEU A 317 3.92 12.83 -10.93
CA LEU A 317 4.99 12.04 -11.55
C LEU A 317 4.48 11.46 -12.88
N ILE A 318 5.01 11.94 -13.99
CA ILE A 318 4.70 11.39 -15.31
C ILE A 318 5.75 10.33 -15.64
N THR A 319 5.32 9.09 -15.88
CA THR A 319 6.23 8.02 -16.32
C THR A 319 6.02 7.77 -17.80
N ILE A 320 7.08 7.83 -18.59
CA ILE A 320 7.06 7.57 -20.02
C ILE A 320 7.82 6.25 -20.26
N GLU A 321 7.18 5.28 -20.91
CA GLU A 321 7.80 3.99 -21.20
C GLU A 321 7.68 3.68 -22.69
N ASN A 322 8.72 3.06 -23.26
CA ASN A 322 8.76 2.62 -24.67
C ASN A 322 8.56 3.74 -25.70
N ALA A 323 8.89 5.00 -25.37
CA ALA A 323 8.64 6.14 -26.25
C ALA A 323 9.44 6.02 -27.56
N ALA A 324 10.69 5.58 -27.48
CA ALA A 324 11.53 5.38 -28.67
C ALA A 324 10.95 4.30 -29.60
N TYR A 325 10.47 3.20 -29.04
CA TYR A 325 9.82 2.12 -29.78
C TYR A 325 8.56 2.59 -30.49
N VAL A 326 7.67 3.29 -29.77
CA VAL A 326 6.40 3.77 -30.31
C VAL A 326 6.62 4.82 -31.41
N ALA A 327 7.59 5.72 -31.24
CA ALA A 327 7.95 6.70 -32.26
C ALA A 327 8.49 6.04 -33.53
N ALA A 328 9.40 5.07 -33.40
CA ALA A 328 10.03 4.41 -34.54
C ALA A 328 9.08 3.50 -35.32
N ASN A 329 8.19 2.78 -34.63
CA ASN A 329 7.36 1.73 -35.24
C ASN A 329 5.92 2.17 -35.52
N GLN A 330 5.37 3.12 -34.75
CA GLN A 330 3.98 3.56 -34.88
C GLN A 330 3.86 5.01 -35.39
N SER A 331 4.98 5.72 -35.56
CA SER A 331 5.00 7.16 -35.92
C SER A 331 4.21 8.04 -34.93
N LEU A 332 4.14 7.64 -33.65
CA LEU A 332 3.44 8.34 -32.58
C LEU A 332 4.44 8.91 -31.56
N GLY A 333 4.37 10.22 -31.32
CA GLY A 333 5.29 10.93 -30.43
C GLY A 333 4.77 11.04 -28.99
N VAL A 334 5.09 10.05 -28.14
CA VAL A 334 4.64 10.04 -26.73
C VAL A 334 5.19 11.26 -25.96
N THR A 335 6.48 11.55 -26.11
CA THR A 335 7.14 12.68 -25.43
C THR A 335 6.53 14.03 -25.83
N ASP A 336 6.28 14.23 -27.12
CA ASP A 336 5.66 15.47 -27.62
C ASP A 336 4.22 15.62 -27.11
N ALA A 337 3.45 14.53 -27.09
CA ALA A 337 2.09 14.53 -26.55
C ALA A 337 2.04 14.85 -25.04
N VAL A 338 3.00 14.32 -24.25
CA VAL A 338 3.14 14.63 -22.83
C VAL A 338 3.52 16.10 -22.62
N LEU A 339 4.51 16.60 -23.36
CA LEU A 339 4.95 17.99 -23.25
C LEU A 339 3.83 18.97 -23.64
N SER A 340 3.06 18.66 -24.68
CA SER A 340 1.87 19.44 -25.06
C SER A 340 0.84 19.43 -23.93
N SER A 341 0.48 18.25 -23.41
CA SER A 341 -0.51 18.12 -22.34
C SER A 341 -0.11 18.88 -21.06
N LEU A 342 1.17 18.84 -20.69
CA LEU A 342 1.70 19.60 -19.56
C LEU A 342 1.64 21.11 -19.82
N SER A 343 2.00 21.56 -21.02
CA SER A 343 1.92 22.95 -21.43
C SER A 343 0.46 23.46 -21.39
N ASP A 344 -0.48 22.69 -21.90
CA ASP A 344 -1.91 23.03 -21.97
C ASP A 344 -2.55 23.06 -20.57
N ALA A 345 -2.11 22.19 -19.66
CA ALA A 345 -2.49 22.25 -18.24
C ALA A 345 -1.76 23.34 -17.43
N GLY A 346 -0.95 24.18 -18.09
CA GLY A 346 -0.30 25.34 -17.48
C GLY A 346 0.96 25.05 -16.67
N TYR A 347 1.52 23.84 -16.78
CA TYR A 347 2.75 23.43 -16.06
C TYR A 347 4.04 24.09 -16.58
N ASN A 348 3.97 24.78 -17.72
CA ASN A 348 5.03 25.61 -18.28
C ASN A 348 5.21 26.97 -17.56
N ASN A 349 4.19 27.42 -16.81
CA ASN A 349 4.23 28.65 -16.02
C ASN A 349 4.62 28.35 -14.57
N ARG A 350 4.74 29.37 -13.71
CA ARG A 350 4.96 29.18 -12.27
C ARG A 350 3.75 28.44 -11.64
N THR A 351 3.76 27.12 -11.69
CA THR A 351 2.78 26.27 -11.01
C THR A 351 3.13 26.07 -9.55
N THR A 352 2.10 25.89 -8.74
CA THR A 352 2.27 25.51 -7.33
C THR A 352 2.59 24.02 -7.17
N LYS A 353 2.25 23.21 -8.18
CA LYS A 353 2.43 21.76 -8.18
C LYS A 353 3.75 21.37 -8.84
N ARG A 354 4.51 20.48 -8.20
CA ARG A 354 5.77 19.94 -8.75
C ARG A 354 5.46 18.97 -9.90
N VAL A 355 6.21 19.05 -11.00
CA VAL A 355 6.20 18.02 -12.07
C VAL A 355 7.52 17.27 -12.03
N MET A 356 7.43 15.94 -12.09
CA MET A 356 8.56 15.04 -12.23
C MET A 356 8.29 14.15 -13.44
N ILE A 357 9.32 13.90 -14.25
CA ILE A 357 9.23 13.01 -15.40
C ILE A 357 10.23 11.87 -15.19
N ARG A 358 9.77 10.63 -15.35
CA ARG A 358 10.57 9.41 -15.30
C ARG A 358 10.48 8.71 -16.66
N SER A 359 11.59 8.22 -17.18
CA SER A 359 11.63 7.45 -18.44
C SER A 359 12.36 6.12 -18.26
N SER A 360 11.90 5.09 -18.98
CA SER A 360 12.59 3.79 -19.12
C SER A 360 13.71 3.82 -20.18
N ASP A 361 13.68 4.77 -21.10
CA ASP A 361 14.59 4.83 -22.24
C ASP A 361 15.82 5.68 -21.91
N SER A 362 17.01 5.08 -22.02
CA SER A 362 18.30 5.76 -21.78
C SER A 362 18.72 6.70 -22.93
N ALA A 363 17.97 6.71 -24.04
CA ALA A 363 18.41 7.27 -25.33
C ALA A 363 17.73 8.59 -25.74
N ASP A 364 17.00 9.26 -24.85
CA ASP A 364 16.49 10.61 -25.13
C ASP A 364 17.61 11.67 -24.94
N GLY A 365 18.37 11.87 -26.01
CA GLY A 365 19.34 12.96 -26.16
C GLY A 365 18.71 14.37 -26.15
N PRO A 366 19.50 15.44 -26.38
CA PRO A 366 19.58 16.66 -25.55
C PRO A 366 18.42 17.68 -25.67
N ARG A 367 17.20 17.27 -26.03
CA ARG A 367 16.02 18.17 -26.07
C ARG A 367 15.08 18.04 -24.88
N THR A 368 15.30 17.04 -24.05
CA THR A 368 14.69 16.87 -22.74
C THR A 368 15.80 16.42 -21.81
N ASN A 369 15.93 17.02 -20.62
CA ASN A 369 16.83 16.51 -19.59
C ASN A 369 16.29 15.16 -19.08
N VAL A 370 16.42 14.12 -19.90
CA VAL A 370 16.13 12.73 -19.55
C VAL A 370 17.44 12.14 -19.07
N LEU A 371 17.60 12.09 -17.75
CA LEU A 371 18.70 11.39 -17.11
C LEU A 371 18.12 10.17 -16.39
N GLN A 372 18.41 9.00 -16.94
CA GLN A 372 18.13 7.73 -16.30
C GLN A 372 19.23 7.45 -15.27
N THR A 373 18.93 7.67 -13.99
CA THR A 373 19.48 6.95 -12.82
C THR A 373 18.90 7.56 -11.55
N HIS A 374 18.06 6.81 -10.81
CA HIS A 374 17.73 6.90 -9.38
C HIS A 374 17.93 8.24 -8.63
N PHE A 375 17.55 9.37 -9.23
CA PHE A 375 17.58 10.67 -8.59
C PHE A 375 16.44 11.53 -9.13
N PHE A 376 15.54 11.91 -8.22
CA PHE A 376 14.48 12.87 -8.46
C PHE A 376 15.11 14.25 -8.70
N TYR A 377 15.18 14.70 -9.95
CA TYR A 377 15.54 16.09 -10.23
C TYR A 377 14.30 16.94 -10.48
N ARG A 378 14.30 18.09 -9.81
CA ARG A 378 13.31 19.15 -9.92
C ARG A 378 13.54 19.89 -11.25
N CYS A 379 12.62 19.78 -12.19
CA CYS A 379 12.62 20.67 -13.35
C CYS A 379 12.44 22.12 -12.87
N LYS A 380 13.43 22.98 -13.15
CA LYS A 380 13.29 24.43 -13.08
C LYS A 380 12.96 24.90 -14.48
N PHE A 381 11.75 25.40 -14.67
CA PHE A 381 11.41 26.27 -15.81
C PHE A 381 11.77 27.71 -15.46
#